data_AF-A0A6V8NWH0-F1
#
_entry.id   AF-A0A6V8NWH0-F1
#
_cell.length_a   1.000
_cell.length_b   1.000
_cell.length_c   1.000
_cell.angle_alpha   90.00
_cell.angle_beta   90.00
_cell.angle_gamma   90.00
#
_symmetry.space_group_name_H-M   'P 1'
#
loop_
_entity.id
_entity.type
_entity.pdbx_description
1 polymer ?
#
loop_
_entity_poly.entity_id
_entity_poly.type
_entity_poly.pdbx_seq_one_letter_code
_entity_poly.pdbx_strand_id
1 'polypeptide(L)'
;MYGGSCRAGRQAGGSTNCGVGCMRLPRRSKKVKPHPFLIANRMVRNSYVSCQSALAFYGLIPEYVPVITSVTTARPARWETPFGVLEFRHIKTDLLRGYRLSEVSAGQQAFVATPEKALLDLVYLHPGGDSPEYLRELRLQNVERLNLDELQRQADLVSLKLRRAVKIGSELVRAEVQEYETL
;
A
#
# COMPACT_ATOMS: atom_id res chain seq x y z
N MET A 1 36.06 -58.32 38.81
CA MET A 1 36.80 -57.26 39.53
C MET A 1 37.95 -56.83 38.64
N TYR A 2 38.08 -55.52 38.43
CA TYR A 2 39.07 -54.82 37.60
C TYR A 2 38.93 -55.05 36.09
N GLY A 3 38.72 -54.08 35.21
CA GLY A 3 39.04 -52.66 35.28
C GLY A 3 39.92 -52.33 34.08
N GLY A 4 39.67 -51.21 33.41
CA GLY A 4 40.75 -50.47 32.75
C GLY A 4 40.76 -50.42 31.22
N SER A 5 40.47 -49.22 30.75
CA SER A 5 41.23 -48.48 29.74
C SER A 5 40.94 -48.74 28.25
N CYS A 6 40.32 -47.73 27.63
CA CYS A 6 40.65 -47.36 26.26
C CYS A 6 41.59 -46.14 26.34
N ARG A 7 42.87 -46.36 26.04
CA ARG A 7 43.79 -45.28 25.68
C ARG A 7 44.25 -45.46 24.23
N ALA A 8 44.23 -44.31 23.56
CA ALA A 8 45.11 -43.85 22.48
C ALA A 8 45.05 -44.57 21.12
N GLY A 9 44.89 -43.75 20.08
CA GLY A 9 45.09 -44.14 18.69
C GLY A 9 44.86 -42.96 17.76
N ARG A 10 45.66 -41.91 17.89
CA ARG A 10 45.75 -40.83 16.91
C ARG A 10 46.75 -41.30 15.85
N GLN A 11 46.33 -41.53 14.60
CA GLN A 11 46.91 -40.94 13.39
C GLN A 11 46.40 -41.55 12.07
N ALA A 12 46.34 -40.64 11.09
CA ALA A 12 46.55 -40.79 9.66
C ALA A 12 45.40 -41.31 8.76
N GLY A 13 45.02 -40.43 7.82
CA GLY A 13 44.84 -40.80 6.42
C GLY A 13 43.49 -41.38 6.05
N GLY A 14 42.57 -40.52 5.60
CA GLY A 14 41.34 -40.97 4.97
C GLY A 14 40.56 -39.80 4.40
N SER A 15 40.93 -39.38 3.20
CA SER A 15 40.09 -38.55 2.33
C SER A 15 38.75 -39.28 2.14
N THR A 16 37.73 -38.89 2.91
CA THR A 16 36.36 -39.32 2.66
C THR A 16 35.75 -38.33 1.70
N ASN A 17 35.76 -38.75 0.44
CA ASN A 17 35.06 -38.15 -0.68
C ASN A 17 33.56 -38.10 -0.35
N CYS A 18 33.10 -36.99 0.23
CA CYS A 18 31.68 -36.69 0.38
C CYS A 18 31.15 -36.21 -0.96
N GLY A 19 30.70 -37.17 -1.77
CA GLY A 19 29.95 -36.91 -2.98
C GLY A 19 28.71 -36.07 -2.71
N VAL A 20 28.46 -35.15 -3.65
CA VAL A 20 27.19 -34.45 -3.90
C VAL A 20 26.58 -33.65 -2.74
N GLY A 21 27.08 -32.42 -2.59
CA GLY A 21 26.25 -31.22 -2.81
C GLY A 21 24.88 -31.15 -2.11
N CYS A 22 24.81 -31.42 -0.80
CA CYS A 22 23.64 -31.03 -0.02
C CYS A 22 23.74 -29.53 0.30
N MET A 23 23.21 -28.67 -0.58
CA MET A 23 22.91 -27.28 -0.20
C MET A 23 21.80 -27.31 0.86
N ARG A 24 22.21 -27.26 2.12
CA ARG A 24 21.31 -26.96 3.23
C ARG A 24 20.90 -25.50 3.08
N LEU A 25 19.78 -25.27 2.37
CA LEU A 25 19.15 -23.96 2.28
C LEU A 25 19.03 -23.36 3.69
N PRO A 26 19.43 -22.10 3.91
CA PRO A 26 19.31 -21.47 5.21
C PRO A 26 17.82 -21.37 5.58
N ARG A 27 17.35 -22.29 6.42
CA ARG A 27 16.06 -22.18 7.09
C ARG A 27 16.14 -21.10 8.13
N ARG A 28 15.67 -19.90 7.79
CA ARG A 28 15.15 -18.88 8.73
C ARG A 28 14.38 -17.82 7.94
N SER A 29 13.21 -18.19 7.41
CA SER A 29 12.18 -17.18 7.15
C SER A 29 11.75 -16.61 8.50
N LYS A 30 12.22 -15.41 8.82
CA LYS A 30 11.64 -14.62 9.92
C LYS A 30 10.13 -14.58 9.65
N LYS A 31 9.31 -14.99 10.61
CA LYS A 31 7.85 -14.83 10.54
C LYS A 31 7.53 -13.34 10.66
N VAL A 32 7.82 -12.59 9.60
CA VAL A 32 7.47 -11.17 9.50
C VAL A 32 5.95 -11.13 9.38
N LYS A 33 5.28 -10.41 10.27
CA LYS A 33 3.84 -10.22 10.17
C LYS A 33 3.54 -9.58 8.81
N PRO A 34 2.67 -10.18 7.99
CA PRO A 34 2.33 -9.60 6.69
C PRO A 34 1.58 -8.29 6.89
N HIS A 35 1.98 -7.25 6.16
CA HIS A 35 1.29 -5.97 6.14
C HIS A 35 -0.11 -6.15 5.50
N PRO A 36 -1.18 -5.52 6.02
CA PRO A 36 -2.53 -5.65 5.46
C PRO A 36 -2.60 -5.33 3.96
N PHE A 37 -1.82 -4.37 3.48
CA PHE A 37 -1.78 -4.01 2.05
C PHE A 37 -1.23 -5.13 1.16
N LEU A 38 -0.27 -5.89 1.68
CA LEU A 38 0.28 -7.05 0.97
C LEU A 38 -0.78 -8.15 0.87
N ILE A 39 -1.53 -8.36 1.96
CA ILE A 39 -2.61 -9.34 2.00
C ILE A 39 -3.70 -8.97 1.00
N ALA A 40 -4.16 -7.71 0.99
CA ALA A 40 -5.18 -7.24 0.07
C ALA A 40 -4.82 -7.50 -1.41
N ASN A 41 -3.60 -7.13 -1.80
CA ASN A 41 -3.09 -7.37 -3.15
C ASN A 41 -2.96 -8.85 -3.51
N ARG A 42 -2.70 -9.73 -2.52
CA ARG A 42 -2.64 -11.17 -2.75
C ARG A 42 -3.99 -11.86 -2.79
N MET A 43 -5.01 -11.30 -2.14
CA MET A 43 -6.38 -11.85 -2.17
C MET A 43 -7.02 -11.66 -3.53
N VAL A 44 -6.93 -10.46 -4.11
CA VAL A 44 -7.52 -10.15 -5.42
C VAL A 44 -6.44 -9.77 -6.40
N ARG A 45 -6.28 -10.58 -7.45
CA ARG A 45 -5.38 -10.26 -8.57
C ARG A 45 -5.82 -8.97 -9.24
N ASN A 46 -4.85 -8.19 -9.71
CA ASN A 46 -5.08 -6.89 -10.34
C ASN A 46 -5.87 -5.91 -9.44
N SER A 47 -5.67 -6.00 -8.13
CA SER A 47 -6.08 -4.95 -7.19
C SER A 47 -4.89 -4.07 -6.82
N TYR A 48 -5.18 -2.87 -6.35
CA TYR A 48 -4.22 -1.98 -5.71
C TYR A 48 -4.90 -1.25 -4.55
N VAL A 49 -4.13 -0.85 -3.55
CA VAL A 49 -4.64 -0.08 -2.39
C VAL A 49 -4.86 1.37 -2.83
N SER A 50 -6.04 1.93 -2.56
CA SER A 50 -6.44 3.27 -2.98
C SER A 50 -7.36 3.95 -1.94
N CYS A 51 -7.97 5.09 -2.29
CA CYS A 51 -8.88 5.87 -1.44
C CYS A 51 -8.21 6.33 -0.13
N GLN A 52 -8.95 6.33 0.99
CA GLN A 52 -8.44 6.80 2.27
C GLN A 52 -7.21 6.01 2.74
N SER A 53 -7.14 4.70 2.46
CA SER A 53 -6.00 3.87 2.89
C SER A 53 -4.68 4.29 2.22
N ALA A 54 -4.72 4.67 0.94
CA ALA A 54 -3.54 5.19 0.25
C ALA A 54 -3.21 6.61 0.70
N LEU A 55 -4.21 7.48 0.88
CA LEU A 55 -4.00 8.84 1.40
C LEU A 55 -3.34 8.82 2.79
N ALA A 56 -3.82 7.95 3.69
CA ALA A 56 -3.24 7.75 5.02
C ALA A 56 -1.80 7.20 4.94
N PHE A 57 -1.53 6.29 3.99
CA PHE A 57 -0.17 5.79 3.76
C PHE A 57 0.82 6.89 3.34
N TYR A 58 0.35 7.88 2.57
CA TYR A 58 1.17 9.04 2.20
C TYR A 58 1.18 10.16 3.25
N GLY A 59 0.40 10.03 4.33
CA GLY A 59 0.24 11.07 5.36
C GLY A 59 -0.55 12.29 4.88
N LEU A 60 -1.40 12.13 3.87
CA LEU A 60 -2.24 13.21 3.34
C LEU A 60 -3.49 13.46 4.19
N ILE A 61 -3.90 12.46 4.98
CA ILE A 61 -5.03 12.59 5.89
C ILE A 61 -4.54 12.21 7.30
N PRO A 62 -4.90 12.99 8.34
CA PRO A 62 -4.55 12.66 9.72
C PRO A 62 -5.40 11.51 10.29
N GLU A 63 -6.52 11.18 9.66
CA GLU A 63 -7.44 10.16 10.14
C GLU A 63 -6.84 8.76 10.05
N TYR A 64 -6.95 8.00 11.14
CA TYR A 64 -6.62 6.59 11.14
C TYR A 64 -7.70 5.80 10.39
N VAL A 65 -7.28 5.07 9.35
CA VAL A 65 -8.18 4.27 8.51
C VAL A 65 -8.04 2.79 8.85
N PRO A 66 -8.95 2.20 9.65
CA PRO A 66 -8.88 0.79 10.03
C PRO A 66 -9.26 -0.16 8.88
N VAL A 67 -9.98 0.34 7.88
CA VAL A 67 -10.43 -0.44 6.71
C VAL A 67 -9.46 -0.21 5.55
N ILE A 68 -8.86 -1.29 5.05
CA ILE A 68 -8.01 -1.21 3.87
C ILE A 68 -8.88 -1.27 2.63
N THR A 69 -8.99 -0.14 1.95
CA THR A 69 -9.75 0.00 0.72
C THR A 69 -8.83 -0.24 -0.47
N SER A 70 -9.17 -1.25 -1.25
CA SER A 70 -8.51 -1.59 -2.50
C SER A 70 -9.48 -1.43 -3.66
N VAL A 71 -8.93 -1.08 -4.81
CA VAL A 71 -9.68 -0.93 -6.05
C VAL A 71 -9.34 -2.08 -6.98
N THR A 72 -10.35 -2.63 -7.64
CA THR A 72 -10.22 -3.74 -8.57
C THR A 72 -11.22 -3.60 -9.73
N THR A 73 -11.00 -4.32 -10.82
CA THR A 73 -11.99 -4.51 -11.89
C THR A 73 -12.92 -5.70 -11.63
N ALA A 74 -12.66 -6.47 -10.58
CA ALA A 74 -13.48 -7.60 -10.17
C ALA A 74 -14.70 -7.14 -9.34
N ARG A 75 -15.55 -8.10 -8.97
CA ARG A 75 -16.73 -7.84 -8.15
C ARG A 75 -16.32 -7.18 -6.82
N PRO A 76 -17.08 -6.17 -6.35
CA PRO A 76 -16.84 -5.58 -5.05
C PRO A 76 -17.05 -6.63 -3.96
N ALA A 77 -16.21 -6.60 -2.94
CA ALA A 77 -16.21 -7.57 -1.86
C ALA A 77 -15.67 -6.96 -0.57
N ARG A 78 -16.11 -7.46 0.56
CA ARG A 78 -15.60 -7.07 1.87
C ARG A 78 -15.21 -8.32 2.64
N TRP A 79 -14.00 -8.33 3.17
CA TRP A 79 -13.45 -9.45 3.92
C TRP A 79 -12.95 -8.98 5.27
N GLU A 80 -13.40 -9.67 6.32
CA GLU A 80 -12.89 -9.46 7.67
C GLU A 80 -11.78 -10.46 7.92
N THR A 81 -10.60 -9.95 8.24
CA THR A 81 -9.41 -10.77 8.47
C THR A 81 -8.86 -10.49 9.86
N PRO A 82 -8.08 -11.42 10.45
CA PRO A 82 -7.39 -11.15 11.71
C PRO A 82 -6.41 -9.97 11.65
N PHE A 83 -6.08 -9.48 10.44
CA PHE A 83 -5.16 -8.38 10.20
C PHE A 83 -5.89 -7.04 9.92
N GLY A 84 -7.22 -7.04 9.92
CA GLY A 84 -8.06 -5.88 9.63
C GLY A 84 -9.17 -6.18 8.62
N VAL A 85 -10.00 -5.18 8.37
CA VAL A 85 -11.07 -5.26 7.37
C VAL A 85 -10.51 -4.84 6.02
N LEU A 86 -10.73 -5.65 5.00
CA LEU A 86 -10.35 -5.37 3.62
C LEU A 86 -11.62 -5.11 2.80
N GLU A 87 -11.73 -3.94 2.20
CA GLU A 87 -12.84 -3.56 1.32
C GLU A 87 -12.32 -3.44 -0.11
N PHE A 88 -13.03 -4.04 -1.05
CA PHE A 88 -12.71 -4.04 -2.46
C PHE A 88 -13.83 -3.37 -3.22
N ARG A 89 -13.47 -2.30 -3.93
CA ARG A 89 -14.41 -1.50 -4.72
C ARG A 89 -14.12 -1.72 -6.19
N HIS A 90 -15.20 -1.85 -6.96
CA HIS A 90 -15.11 -2.01 -8.40
C HIS A 90 -14.89 -0.65 -9.07
N ILE A 91 -13.90 -0.56 -9.95
CA ILE A 91 -13.68 0.58 -10.84
C ILE A 91 -13.68 0.14 -12.30
N LYS A 92 -13.99 1.06 -13.20
CA LYS A 92 -13.87 0.84 -14.64
C LYS A 92 -12.41 0.56 -15.02
N THR A 93 -12.21 -0.35 -15.96
CA THR A 93 -10.89 -0.70 -16.53
C THR A 93 -10.11 0.51 -17.03
N ASP A 94 -10.78 1.51 -17.62
CA ASP A 94 -10.15 2.74 -18.12
C ASP A 94 -9.49 3.58 -17.02
N LEU A 95 -9.90 3.37 -15.77
CA LEU A 95 -9.40 4.07 -14.59
C LEU A 95 -8.35 3.26 -13.83
N LEU A 96 -8.03 2.05 -14.27
CA LEU A 96 -7.03 1.20 -13.62
C LEU A 96 -5.60 1.62 -14.01
N ARG A 97 -5.18 2.81 -13.59
CA ARG A 97 -3.87 3.42 -13.90
C ARG A 97 -3.35 4.25 -12.73
N GLY A 98 -2.09 4.71 -12.79
CA GLY A 98 -1.56 5.61 -11.76
C GLY A 98 -1.32 4.92 -10.42
N TYR A 99 -0.91 3.66 -10.43
CA TYR A 99 -0.47 2.93 -9.25
C TYR A 99 0.96 2.44 -9.44
N ARG A 100 1.68 2.29 -8.32
CA ARG A 100 3.08 1.87 -8.29
C ARG A 100 3.31 0.79 -7.25
N LEU A 101 4.34 0.00 -7.45
CA LEU A 101 4.81 -0.94 -6.45
C LEU A 101 5.57 -0.16 -5.37
N SER A 102 4.99 -0.07 -4.18
CA SER A 102 5.56 0.66 -3.04
C SER A 102 5.96 -0.33 -1.94
N GLU A 103 7.09 -0.06 -1.29
CA GLU A 103 7.49 -0.81 -0.10
C GLU A 103 6.63 -0.36 1.09
N VAL A 104 5.84 -1.30 1.63
CA VAL A 104 4.92 -1.05 2.75
C VAL A 104 5.49 -1.51 4.08
N SER A 105 6.44 -2.44 4.05
CA SER A 105 7.19 -2.92 5.21
C SER A 105 8.50 -3.55 4.74
N ALA A 106 9.45 -3.78 5.64
CA ALA A 106 10.78 -4.30 5.30
C ALA A 106 10.69 -5.60 4.47
N GLY A 107 11.01 -5.50 3.17
CA GLY A 107 10.95 -6.62 2.22
C GLY A 107 9.53 -7.02 1.78
N GLN A 108 8.53 -6.16 2.02
CA GLN A 108 7.15 -6.35 1.59
C GLN A 108 6.74 -5.21 0.67
N GLN A 109 6.37 -5.56 -0.56
CA GLN A 109 5.93 -4.63 -1.57
C GLN A 109 4.46 -4.88 -1.93
N ALA A 110 3.72 -3.80 -2.12
CA ALA A 110 2.31 -3.81 -2.44
C ALA A 110 2.01 -2.80 -3.55
N PHE A 111 1.01 -3.06 -4.38
CA PHE A 111 0.54 -2.05 -5.31
C PHE A 111 -0.28 -1.02 -4.55
N VAL A 112 0.14 0.24 -4.64
CA VAL A 112 -0.50 1.39 -4.01
C VAL A 112 -0.70 2.46 -5.08
N ALA A 113 -1.88 3.08 -5.10
CA ALA A 113 -2.18 4.23 -5.95
C ALA A 113 -1.18 5.36 -5.68
N THR A 114 -0.83 6.19 -6.67
CA THR A 114 -0.14 7.45 -6.38
C THR A 114 -1.06 8.35 -5.54
N PRO A 115 -0.52 9.32 -4.78
CA PRO A 115 -1.37 10.21 -3.98
C PRO A 115 -2.43 10.93 -4.82
N GLU A 116 -2.10 11.34 -6.05
CA GLU A 116 -3.04 11.97 -6.98
C GLU A 116 -4.15 10.99 -7.37
N LYS A 117 -3.78 9.77 -7.72
CA LYS A 117 -4.73 8.73 -8.10
C LYS A 117 -5.65 8.34 -6.95
N ALA A 118 -5.11 8.24 -5.74
CA ALA A 118 -5.88 7.91 -4.54
C ALA A 118 -6.98 8.94 -4.26
N LEU A 119 -6.69 10.22 -4.44
CA LEU A 119 -7.67 11.30 -4.29
C LEU A 119 -8.75 11.22 -5.39
N LEU A 120 -8.34 10.99 -6.64
CA LEU A 120 -9.29 10.85 -7.75
C LEU A 120 -10.22 9.64 -7.60
N ASP A 121 -9.68 8.51 -7.14
CA ASP A 121 -10.47 7.31 -6.87
C ASP A 121 -11.47 7.53 -5.74
N LEU A 122 -11.05 8.22 -4.67
CA LEU A 122 -11.93 8.58 -3.56
C LEU A 122 -13.14 9.39 -4.06
N VAL A 123 -12.88 10.48 -4.78
CA VAL A 123 -13.92 11.37 -5.34
C VAL A 123 -14.82 10.64 -6.36
N TYR A 124 -14.23 9.72 -7.13
CA TYR A 124 -14.96 8.93 -8.12
C TYR A 124 -15.92 7.94 -7.46
N LEU A 125 -15.45 7.21 -6.45
CA LEU A 125 -16.20 6.16 -5.78
C LEU A 125 -17.17 6.70 -4.72
N HIS A 126 -16.95 7.91 -4.20
CA HIS A 126 -17.82 8.54 -3.23
C HIS A 126 -18.94 9.36 -3.91
N PRO A 127 -20.22 9.10 -3.59
CA PRO A 127 -21.31 9.96 -4.04
C PRO A 127 -21.14 11.36 -3.44
N GLY A 128 -21.16 12.41 -4.26
CA GLY A 128 -20.91 13.78 -3.79
C GLY A 128 -19.46 14.09 -3.39
N GLY A 129 -18.48 13.25 -3.77
CA GLY A 129 -17.06 13.55 -3.50
C GLY A 129 -16.53 14.81 -4.20
N ASP A 130 -17.29 15.39 -5.13
CA ASP A 130 -17.02 16.68 -5.78
C ASP A 130 -17.56 17.88 -5.00
N SER A 131 -18.21 17.66 -3.86
CA SER A 131 -18.67 18.73 -2.99
C SER A 131 -17.49 19.39 -2.26
N PRO A 132 -17.47 20.73 -2.15
CA PRO A 132 -16.46 21.44 -1.38
C PRO A 132 -16.47 21.05 0.10
N GLU A 133 -17.63 20.71 0.66
CA GLU A 133 -17.77 20.26 2.05
C GLU A 133 -16.98 18.98 2.28
N TYR A 134 -17.15 17.97 1.43
CA TYR A 134 -16.42 16.71 1.55
C TYR A 134 -14.91 16.88 1.39
N LEU A 135 -14.47 17.74 0.46
CA LEU A 135 -13.05 18.01 0.27
C LEU A 135 -12.42 18.73 1.47
N ARG A 136 -13.15 19.61 2.16
CA ARG A 136 -12.72 20.23 3.42
C ARG A 136 -12.65 19.22 4.57
N GLU A 137 -13.60 18.29 4.63
CA GLU A 137 -13.62 17.24 5.66
C GLU A 137 -12.38 16.33 5.61
N LEU A 138 -11.80 16.12 4.42
CA LEU A 138 -10.58 15.33 4.26
C LEU A 138 -9.35 15.96 4.91
N ARG A 139 -9.38 17.26 5.23
CA ARG A 139 -8.29 17.99 5.92
C ARG A 139 -6.93 17.63 5.34
N LEU A 140 -6.80 17.80 4.02
CA LEU A 140 -5.63 17.34 3.27
C LEU A 140 -4.38 18.05 3.78
N GLN A 141 -3.49 17.28 4.39
CA GLN A 141 -2.17 17.72 4.83
C GLN A 141 -1.12 17.31 3.80
N ASN A 142 0.08 17.87 3.90
CA ASN A 142 1.20 17.51 3.05
C ASN A 142 0.92 17.63 1.54
N VAL A 143 0.16 18.65 1.16
CA VAL A 143 -0.24 18.92 -0.23
C VAL A 143 0.95 19.15 -1.17
N GLU A 144 2.14 19.47 -0.63
CA GLU A 144 3.40 19.52 -1.37
C GLU A 144 3.81 18.18 -2.00
N ARG A 145 3.28 17.07 -1.49
CA ARG A 145 3.47 15.73 -2.06
C ARG A 145 2.55 15.46 -3.24
N LEU A 146 1.50 16.26 -3.43
CA LEU A 146 0.57 16.16 -4.54
C LEU A 146 1.10 16.97 -5.72
N ASN A 147 1.32 16.31 -6.85
CA ASN A 147 1.58 17.02 -8.09
C ASN A 147 0.23 17.48 -8.69
N LEU A 148 -0.09 18.77 -8.54
CA LEU A 148 -1.35 19.34 -9.03
C LEU A 148 -1.51 19.25 -10.55
N ASP A 149 -0.41 19.34 -11.31
CA ASP A 149 -0.45 19.22 -12.77
C ASP A 149 -0.80 17.79 -13.19
N GLU A 150 -0.20 16.80 -12.54
CA GLU A 150 -0.50 15.39 -12.77
C GLU A 150 -1.92 15.03 -12.31
N LEU A 151 -2.36 15.58 -11.17
CA LEU A 151 -3.73 15.43 -10.68
C LEU A 151 -4.75 15.97 -11.69
N GLN A 152 -4.53 17.18 -12.23
CA GLN A 152 -5.39 17.79 -13.24
C GLN A 152 -5.39 16.98 -14.53
N ARG A 153 -4.21 16.56 -15.01
CA ARG A 153 -4.08 15.72 -16.21
C ARG A 153 -4.84 14.41 -16.07
N GLN A 154 -4.73 13.76 -14.92
CA GLN A 154 -5.46 12.52 -14.66
C GLN A 154 -6.97 12.77 -14.57
N ALA A 155 -7.42 13.83 -13.90
CA ALA A 155 -8.83 14.19 -13.80
C ALA A 155 -9.45 14.48 -15.18
N ASP A 156 -8.69 15.16 -16.03
CA ASP A 156 -9.13 15.54 -17.37
C ASP A 156 -9.47 14.33 -18.24
N LEU A 157 -8.70 13.27 -18.07
CA LEU A 157 -8.86 12.03 -18.81
C LEU A 157 -9.99 11.12 -18.29
N VAL A 158 -10.67 11.48 -17.19
CA VAL A 158 -11.67 10.60 -16.55
C VAL A 158 -13.09 11.15 -16.66
N SER A 159 -13.37 12.31 -16.07
CA SER A 159 -14.73 12.87 -16.07
C SER A 159 -14.77 14.35 -15.65
N LEU A 160 -15.82 15.05 -16.09
CA LEU A 160 -16.10 16.42 -15.69
C LEU A 160 -16.30 16.58 -14.17
N LYS A 161 -16.84 15.55 -13.49
CA LYS A 161 -17.02 15.53 -12.03
C LYS A 161 -15.67 15.65 -11.32
N LEU A 162 -14.69 14.86 -11.74
CA LEU A 162 -13.35 14.90 -11.15
C LEU A 162 -12.64 16.22 -11.43
N ARG A 163 -12.81 16.79 -12.63
CA ARG A 163 -12.25 18.12 -12.95
C ARG A 163 -12.79 19.20 -12.00
N ARG A 164 -14.08 19.18 -11.69
CA ARG A 164 -14.70 20.11 -10.74
C ARG A 164 -14.13 19.92 -9.33
N ALA A 165 -14.04 18.68 -8.88
CA ALA A 165 -13.48 18.35 -7.57
C ALA A 165 -12.02 18.81 -7.42
N VAL A 166 -11.18 18.59 -8.44
CA VAL A 166 -9.78 19.04 -8.43
C VAL A 166 -9.70 20.55 -8.41
N LYS A 167 -10.52 21.25 -9.21
CA LYS A 167 -10.55 22.72 -9.19
C LYS A 167 -10.93 23.24 -7.81
N ILE A 168 -12.00 22.72 -7.22
CA ILE A 168 -12.46 23.09 -5.87
C ILE A 168 -11.37 22.78 -4.83
N GLY A 169 -10.78 21.58 -4.87
CA GLY A 169 -9.69 21.19 -3.97
C GLY A 169 -8.48 22.12 -4.09
N SER A 170 -8.10 22.50 -5.31
CA SER A 170 -6.97 23.43 -5.53
C SER A 170 -7.24 24.84 -4.99
N GLU A 171 -8.50 25.30 -5.04
CA GLU A 171 -8.92 26.58 -4.46
C GLU A 171 -8.92 26.53 -2.92
N LEU A 172 -9.36 25.40 -2.34
CA LEU A 172 -9.36 25.19 -0.89
C LEU A 172 -7.94 25.14 -0.31
N VAL A 173 -7.03 24.41 -0.97
CA VAL A 173 -5.63 24.33 -0.54
C VAL A 173 -4.96 25.71 -0.55
N ARG A 174 -5.26 26.55 -1.56
CA ARG A 174 -4.75 27.92 -1.62
C ARG A 174 -5.31 28.81 -0.50
N ALA A 175 -6.57 28.61 -0.12
CA ALA A 175 -7.20 29.37 0.96
C ALA A 175 -6.63 29.03 2.34
N GLU A 176 -6.34 27.75 2.61
CA GLU A 176 -5.77 27.32 3.90
C GLU A 176 -4.33 27.82 4.10
N VAL A 177 -3.51 27.87 3.04
CA VAL A 177 -2.15 28.43 3.10
C VAL A 177 -2.16 29.91 3.55
N GLN A 178 -3.23 30.64 3.24
CA GLN A 178 -3.35 32.07 3.52
C GLN A 178 -3.79 32.38 4.97
N GLU A 179 -4.48 31.44 5.63
CA GLU A 179 -4.84 31.55 7.05
C GLU A 179 -3.64 31.29 8.00
N TYR A 180 -2.66 30.50 7.58
CA TYR A 180 -1.45 30.25 8.37
C TYR A 180 -0.41 31.38 8.29
N GLU A 181 -0.44 32.22 7.24
CA GLU A 181 0.46 33.37 7.13
C GLU A 181 -0.01 34.61 7.93
N THR A 182 -1.23 34.58 8.47
CA THR A 182 -1.83 35.72 9.21
C THR A 182 -1.81 35.56 10.74
N LEU A 183 -1.17 34.51 11.27
CA LEU A 183 -0.94 34.26 12.70
C LEU A 183 0.55 34.36 13.05
#